data_AF-A0A661PPP8-F1
#
_entry.id   AF-A0A661PPP8-F1
#
_cell.length_a   1.000
_cell.length_b   1.000
_cell.length_c   1.000
_cell.angle_alpha   90.00
_cell.angle_beta   90.00
_cell.angle_gamma   90.00
#
_symmetry.space_group_name_H-M   'P 1'
#
loop_
_entity.id
_entity.type
_entity.pdbx_description
1 polymer ?
#
loop_
_entity_poly.entity_id
_entity_poly.type
_entity_poly.pdbx_seq_one_letter_code
_entity_poly.pdbx_strand_id
1 'polypeptide(L)'
;NIDLNFYMDPTISNKLKGDPTKIKEIVINLLSNAVKFTSYGGEINLLIQKVTDSDNHIKFSVQDNGIGMSKDQQSRIFDAFSQADVSVTRKYGGTGLGLTISSQFVELMGGELELESAKDQGTTFYFTIPLEEVTSTEPNYTHAFKDITLGKYEQDIPTKLDSYLEKYFEYFGPAVKHFESVGEMKELNDNNVCKNYWIDIDKAKQNILDAISNIDRSKLVIIANVTSRGKIEELNIDQEQVIYKPITLTKLKNILNKTIETPTQVLKESAAKIATKFDANILVTEDNIINQKLITRILKEHGITVDVANNGLESFEKRRNNNYDLLFMDIQMPVMDGIEATHEILDYEEDEELAHVPIVALTANALKGDRERFLAEGMDEYITKPIETSELLYVLNKFLSHKAKIILDNEKAETVEAKAKVEKVTPAPEEENSTSDIELTFDDEPVKVAIDEPSEKMILIAKKFLIEKRVLTKVIENLGFNYKTLDNTDLLENELASANYDILFTDKDLITDSLSKSDENLAIITSINSKEEIKALINAHRG
;
A
#
# COMPACT_ATOMS: atom_id res chain seq x y z
N ASN A 1 4.93 -23.14 9.96
CA ASN A 1 4.99 -22.25 11.13
C ASN A 1 6.38 -21.62 11.11
N ILE A 2 6.52 -20.45 10.52
CA ILE A 2 7.78 -19.69 10.42
C ILE A 2 7.57 -18.46 11.31
N ASP A 3 8.55 -18.12 12.15
CA ASP A 3 8.49 -16.92 12.96
C ASP A 3 8.88 -15.70 12.10
N LEU A 4 7.99 -14.73 11.97
CA LEU A 4 8.22 -13.51 11.19
C LEU A 4 8.41 -12.35 12.15
N ASN A 5 9.65 -11.86 12.23
CA ASN A 5 10.00 -10.69 13.01
C ASN A 5 10.11 -9.45 12.12
N PHE A 6 9.67 -8.32 12.64
CA PHE A 6 9.73 -7.03 11.98
C PHE A 6 10.37 -5.99 12.90
N TYR A 7 11.29 -5.22 12.36
CA TYR A 7 11.88 -4.07 13.03
C TYR A 7 11.98 -2.90 12.05
N MET A 8 11.46 -1.75 12.46
CA MET A 8 11.64 -0.48 11.78
C MET A 8 12.24 0.50 12.78
N ASP A 9 13.36 1.10 12.42
CA ASP A 9 14.03 2.10 13.24
C ASP A 9 13.07 3.28 13.49
N PRO A 10 12.73 3.56 14.76
CA PRO A 10 11.76 4.60 15.11
C PRO A 10 12.28 6.03 14.89
N THR A 11 13.57 6.20 14.58
CA THR A 11 14.17 7.50 14.22
C THR A 11 13.96 7.87 12.75
N ILE A 12 13.47 6.93 11.93
CA ILE A 12 13.05 7.18 10.54
C ILE A 12 11.86 8.15 10.54
N SER A 13 11.95 9.21 9.72
CA SER A 13 10.83 10.14 9.54
C SER A 13 9.56 9.42 9.07
N ASN A 14 8.42 9.78 9.64
CA ASN A 14 7.12 9.20 9.27
C ASN A 14 6.67 9.59 7.86
N LYS A 15 7.28 10.63 7.27
CA LYS A 15 7.01 11.07 5.90
C LYS A 15 8.31 11.13 5.11
N LEU A 16 8.41 10.22 4.14
CA LEU A 16 9.51 10.12 3.21
C LEU A 16 8.96 10.21 1.79
N LYS A 17 9.73 10.84 0.91
CA LYS A 17 9.42 10.92 -0.52
C LYS A 17 10.16 9.81 -1.26
N GLY A 18 9.40 9.00 -2.00
CA GLY A 18 9.89 7.88 -2.78
C GLY A 18 8.74 7.17 -3.50
N ASP A 19 9.02 6.02 -4.11
CA ASP A 19 8.00 5.18 -4.73
C ASP A 19 7.60 4.04 -3.77
N PRO A 20 6.49 4.19 -3.01
CA PRO A 20 6.08 3.17 -2.05
C PRO A 20 5.67 1.86 -2.73
N THR A 21 5.17 1.92 -3.97
CA THR A 21 4.73 0.74 -4.72
C THR A 21 5.94 -0.11 -5.10
N LYS A 22 7.00 0.51 -5.62
CA LYS A 22 8.22 -0.21 -6.00
C LYS A 22 8.96 -0.78 -4.81
N ILE A 23 9.08 -0.01 -3.73
CA ILE A 23 9.68 -0.51 -2.47
C ILE A 23 8.88 -1.70 -1.94
N LYS A 24 7.55 -1.61 -1.93
CA LYS A 24 6.66 -2.72 -1.53
C LYS A 24 6.85 -3.95 -2.42
N GLU A 25 6.92 -3.78 -3.75
CA GLU A 25 7.17 -4.88 -4.70
C GLU A 25 8.50 -5.60 -4.40
N ILE A 26 9.57 -4.85 -4.14
CA ILE A 26 10.89 -5.40 -3.80
C ILE A 26 10.82 -6.18 -2.47
N VAL A 27 10.31 -5.56 -1.40
CA VAL A 27 10.24 -6.19 -0.08
C VAL A 27 9.38 -7.45 -0.09
N ILE A 28 8.23 -7.43 -0.80
CA ILE A 28 7.38 -8.63 -0.96
C ILE A 28 8.12 -9.74 -1.70
N ASN A 29 8.87 -9.41 -2.76
CA ASN A 29 9.66 -10.40 -3.49
C ASN A 29 10.73 -11.05 -2.61
N LEU A 30 11.48 -10.24 -1.83
CA LEU A 30 12.49 -10.74 -0.90
C LEU A 30 11.87 -11.62 0.21
N LEU A 31 10.75 -11.19 0.81
CA LEU A 31 10.02 -11.96 1.82
C LEU A 31 9.47 -13.28 1.23
N SER A 32 8.94 -13.26 0.01
CA SER A 32 8.44 -14.47 -0.65
C SER A 32 9.56 -15.49 -0.84
N ASN A 33 10.76 -15.05 -1.22
CA ASN A 33 11.92 -15.92 -1.32
C ASN A 33 12.31 -16.47 0.06
N ALA A 34 12.41 -15.63 1.08
CA ALA A 34 12.68 -16.07 2.45
C ALA A 34 11.70 -17.16 2.91
N VAL A 35 10.39 -16.98 2.70
CA VAL A 35 9.35 -17.97 3.04
C VAL A 35 9.50 -19.28 2.27
N LYS A 36 9.89 -19.23 1.00
CA LYS A 36 10.08 -20.43 0.16
C LYS A 36 11.29 -21.26 0.61
N PHE A 37 12.35 -20.61 1.07
CA PHE A 37 13.64 -21.25 1.38
C PHE A 37 13.86 -21.53 2.86
N THR A 38 12.96 -21.05 3.72
CA THR A 38 12.97 -21.32 5.17
C THR A 38 12.14 -22.55 5.50
N SER A 39 12.71 -23.44 6.31
CA SER A 39 12.02 -24.66 6.73
C SER A 39 10.99 -24.40 7.83
N TYR A 40 10.14 -25.39 8.10
CA TYR A 40 9.20 -25.32 9.23
C TYR A 40 9.94 -25.07 10.55
N GLY A 41 9.48 -24.11 11.34
CA GLY A 41 10.12 -23.69 12.59
C GLY A 41 11.28 -22.71 12.40
N GLY A 42 11.58 -22.30 11.16
CA GLY A 42 12.59 -21.28 10.89
C GLY A 42 12.11 -19.86 11.20
N GLU A 43 13.00 -18.89 10.98
CA GLU A 43 12.84 -17.49 11.33
C GLU A 43 13.14 -16.60 10.12
N ILE A 44 12.31 -15.57 9.94
CA ILE A 44 12.50 -14.53 8.94
C ILE A 44 12.46 -13.18 9.65
N ASN A 45 13.42 -12.33 9.36
CA ASN A 45 13.57 -11.02 9.98
C ASN A 45 13.56 -9.93 8.89
N LEU A 46 12.58 -9.04 8.92
CA LEU A 46 12.57 -7.81 8.14
C LEU A 46 13.08 -6.65 9.01
N LEU A 47 14.18 -6.03 8.59
CA LEU A 47 14.79 -4.88 9.26
C LEU A 47 14.80 -3.68 8.32
N ILE A 48 14.35 -2.53 8.82
CA ILE A 48 14.38 -1.25 8.11
C ILE A 48 15.07 -0.24 9.03
N GLN A 49 16.22 0.29 8.63
CA GLN A 49 17.07 1.11 9.51
C GLN A 49 17.73 2.26 8.76
N LYS A 50 18.02 3.37 9.45
CA LYS A 50 18.95 4.37 8.91
C LYS A 50 20.36 3.78 8.86
N VAL A 51 21.12 4.10 7.81
CA VAL A 51 22.54 3.69 7.73
C VAL A 51 23.39 4.51 8.70
N THR A 52 23.13 5.81 8.80
CA THR A 52 23.69 6.70 9.82
C THR A 52 22.64 7.72 10.25
N ASP A 53 22.77 8.27 11.45
CA ASP A 53 21.80 9.24 12.00
C ASP A 53 21.68 10.53 11.18
N SER A 54 22.74 10.89 10.46
CA SER A 54 22.83 12.10 9.64
C SER A 54 22.41 11.91 8.18
N ASP A 55 22.15 10.67 7.77
CA ASP A 55 21.96 10.32 6.37
C ASP A 55 20.54 9.84 6.09
N ASN A 56 20.01 10.29 4.96
CA ASN A 56 18.69 9.95 4.46
C ASN A 56 18.67 8.58 3.75
N HIS A 57 19.74 7.81 3.89
CA HIS A 57 19.84 6.46 3.36
C HIS A 57 19.19 5.46 4.30
N ILE A 58 18.17 4.78 3.78
CA ILE A 58 17.43 3.76 4.51
C ILE A 58 17.81 2.39 3.96
N LYS A 59 18.32 1.54 4.85
CA LYS A 59 18.64 0.15 4.58
C LYS A 59 17.44 -0.74 4.88
N PHE A 60 17.01 -1.49 3.87
CA PHE A 60 15.99 -2.53 3.96
C PHE A 60 16.69 -3.87 3.90
N SER A 61 16.39 -4.78 4.82
CA SER A 61 17.04 -6.09 4.92
C SER A 61 16.03 -7.18 5.23
N VAL A 62 16.04 -8.25 4.45
CA VAL A 62 15.28 -9.48 4.71
C VAL A 62 16.27 -10.60 4.96
N GLN A 63 16.27 -11.10 6.20
CA GLN A 63 17.12 -12.21 6.64
C GLN A 63 16.28 -13.44 6.91
N ASP A 64 16.75 -14.60 6.45
CA ASP A 64 16.21 -15.91 6.78
C ASP A 64 17.30 -16.84 7.34
N ASN A 65 16.89 -17.87 8.08
CA ASN A 65 17.75 -18.97 8.53
C ASN A 65 17.56 -20.26 7.71
N GLY A 66 17.21 -20.12 6.43
CA GLY A 66 16.96 -21.21 5.51
C GLY A 66 18.21 -21.90 4.99
N ILE A 67 18.09 -22.54 3.81
CA ILE A 67 19.14 -23.38 3.22
C ILE A 67 20.44 -22.63 2.86
N GLY A 68 20.39 -21.30 2.74
CA GLY A 68 21.51 -20.49 2.25
C GLY A 68 21.94 -20.84 0.82
N MET A 69 23.06 -20.24 0.37
CA MET A 69 23.57 -20.37 -1.00
C MET A 69 25.10 -20.54 -1.03
N SER A 70 25.61 -21.27 -2.02
CA SER A 70 27.05 -21.35 -2.33
C SER A 70 27.54 -20.07 -3.02
N LYS A 71 28.86 -19.84 -3.03
CA LYS A 71 29.45 -18.65 -3.70
C LYS A 71 29.12 -18.58 -5.19
N ASP A 72 29.10 -19.72 -5.88
CA ASP A 72 28.71 -19.78 -7.29
C ASP A 72 27.24 -19.46 -7.53
N GLN A 73 26.35 -19.78 -6.59
CA GLN A 73 24.93 -19.41 -6.65
C GLN A 73 24.75 -17.92 -6.38
N GLN A 74 25.46 -17.38 -5.38
CA GLN A 74 25.43 -15.94 -5.03
C GLN A 74 25.81 -15.07 -6.23
N SER A 75 26.85 -15.45 -6.98
CA SER A 75 27.33 -14.66 -8.14
C SER A 75 26.35 -14.57 -9.32
N ARG A 76 25.40 -15.51 -9.41
CA ARG A 76 24.48 -15.62 -10.56
C ARG A 76 23.05 -15.26 -10.22
N ILE A 77 22.71 -15.05 -8.95
CA ILE A 77 21.30 -14.98 -8.52
C ILE A 77 20.56 -13.73 -9.02
N PHE A 78 21.31 -12.68 -9.40
CA PHE A 78 20.78 -11.45 -9.99
C PHE A 78 20.65 -11.52 -11.52
N ASP A 79 21.28 -12.50 -12.17
CA ASP A 79 21.19 -12.69 -13.62
C ASP A 79 19.78 -13.10 -14.04
N ALA A 80 19.30 -12.56 -15.15
CA ALA A 80 17.99 -12.89 -15.69
C ALA A 80 17.89 -14.40 -15.97
N PHE A 81 16.79 -15.03 -15.50
CA PHE A 81 16.51 -16.46 -15.64
C PHE A 81 17.49 -17.39 -14.92
N SER A 82 18.35 -16.84 -14.06
CA SER A 82 19.23 -17.65 -13.23
C SER A 82 18.47 -18.24 -12.05
N GLN A 83 18.73 -19.53 -11.79
CA GLN A 83 18.09 -20.30 -10.75
C GLN A 83 19.13 -21.14 -10.03
N ALA A 84 19.11 -21.11 -8.70
CA ALA A 84 20.12 -21.75 -7.88
C ALA A 84 20.12 -23.29 -7.97
N ASP A 85 18.98 -23.94 -8.29
CA ASP A 85 18.89 -25.41 -8.36
C ASP A 85 17.70 -25.92 -9.21
N VAL A 86 17.95 -26.88 -10.10
CA VAL A 86 16.93 -27.52 -11.00
C VAL A 86 16.04 -28.49 -10.23
N SER A 87 16.43 -28.89 -9.01
CA SER A 87 15.64 -29.75 -8.13
C SER A 87 14.53 -28.99 -7.39
N VAL A 88 14.76 -27.70 -7.09
CA VAL A 88 13.85 -26.82 -6.34
C VAL A 88 12.70 -26.30 -7.21
N THR A 89 12.91 -26.10 -8.51
CA THR A 89 11.89 -25.66 -9.46
C THR A 89 10.68 -26.58 -9.53
N ARG A 90 10.88 -27.90 -9.36
CA ARG A 90 9.79 -28.88 -9.34
C ARG A 90 8.88 -28.77 -8.11
N LYS A 91 9.34 -28.12 -7.02
CA LYS A 91 8.62 -28.06 -5.75
C LYS A 91 8.03 -26.68 -5.45
N TYR A 92 8.64 -25.58 -5.93
CA TYR A 92 8.24 -24.22 -5.53
C TYR A 92 8.02 -23.19 -6.64
N GLY A 93 8.42 -23.47 -7.90
CA GLY A 93 8.15 -22.60 -9.06
C GLY A 93 8.77 -21.18 -9.01
N GLY A 94 9.25 -20.69 -10.15
CA GLY A 94 9.75 -19.31 -10.29
C GLY A 94 10.25 -19.01 -11.69
N THR A 95 10.07 -17.77 -12.16
CA THR A 95 10.54 -17.30 -13.48
C THR A 95 12.02 -16.94 -13.49
N GLY A 96 12.66 -16.82 -12.32
CA GLY A 96 14.03 -16.32 -12.20
C GLY A 96 14.19 -14.84 -12.55
N LEU A 97 13.08 -14.09 -12.64
CA LEU A 97 13.09 -12.66 -12.99
C LEU A 97 12.92 -11.72 -11.79
N GLY A 98 12.38 -12.22 -10.67
CA GLY A 98 12.00 -11.38 -9.54
C GLY A 98 13.17 -10.58 -8.98
N LEU A 99 14.30 -11.24 -8.68
CA LEU A 99 15.49 -10.57 -8.12
C LEU A 99 16.17 -9.63 -9.13
N THR A 100 16.18 -9.99 -10.42
CA THR A 100 16.69 -9.10 -11.49
C THR A 100 15.87 -7.82 -11.57
N ILE A 101 14.53 -7.92 -11.57
CA ILE A 101 13.63 -6.75 -11.58
C ILE A 101 13.81 -5.94 -10.29
N SER A 102 13.93 -6.60 -9.13
CA SER A 102 14.21 -5.91 -7.87
C SER A 102 15.53 -5.13 -7.91
N SER A 103 16.62 -5.70 -8.46
CA SER A 103 17.90 -5.00 -8.63
C SER A 103 17.74 -3.75 -9.47
N GLN A 104 17.06 -3.86 -10.63
CA GLN A 104 16.84 -2.72 -11.52
C GLN A 104 16.04 -1.60 -10.84
N PHE A 105 14.99 -1.93 -10.08
CA PHE A 105 14.24 -0.90 -9.34
C PHE A 105 15.07 -0.24 -8.25
N VAL A 106 15.89 -1.01 -7.53
CA VAL A 106 16.80 -0.47 -6.52
C VAL A 106 17.83 0.47 -7.16
N GLU A 107 18.42 0.09 -8.29
CA GLU A 107 19.36 0.91 -9.06
C GLU A 107 18.71 2.22 -9.54
N LEU A 108 17.48 2.16 -10.07
CA LEU A 108 16.72 3.35 -10.49
C LEU A 108 16.39 4.28 -9.31
N MET A 109 16.27 3.75 -8.10
CA MET A 109 16.10 4.52 -6.87
C MET A 109 17.43 5.00 -6.27
N GLY A 110 18.56 4.79 -6.94
CA GLY A 110 19.88 5.24 -6.51
C GLY A 110 20.52 4.36 -5.44
N GLY A 111 20.11 3.09 -5.35
CA GLY A 111 20.65 2.10 -4.42
C GLY A 111 21.33 0.93 -5.11
N GLU A 112 21.77 -0.05 -4.32
CA GLU A 112 22.27 -1.35 -4.79
C GLU A 112 21.60 -2.49 -3.99
N LEU A 113 21.20 -3.56 -4.68
CA LEU A 113 20.65 -4.76 -4.06
C LEU A 113 21.76 -5.79 -3.85
N GLU A 114 22.06 -6.06 -2.60
CA GLU A 114 23.15 -6.91 -2.16
C GLU A 114 22.63 -8.15 -1.40
N LEU A 115 23.53 -9.11 -1.17
CA LEU A 115 23.23 -10.27 -0.35
C LEU A 115 24.43 -10.76 0.45
N GLU A 116 24.13 -11.35 1.60
CA GLU A 116 25.05 -12.14 2.41
C GLU A 116 24.42 -13.52 2.66
N SER A 117 25.12 -14.59 2.28
CA SER A 117 24.59 -15.94 2.43
C SER A 117 25.69 -16.94 2.73
N ALA A 118 25.36 -17.94 3.54
CA ALA A 118 26.21 -19.10 3.79
C ALA A 118 25.34 -20.35 3.82
N LYS A 119 25.81 -21.41 3.17
CA LYS A 119 25.08 -22.68 3.07
C LYS A 119 24.74 -23.22 4.46
N ASP A 120 23.48 -23.61 4.63
CA ASP A 120 22.87 -24.11 5.87
C ASP A 120 22.89 -23.10 7.05
N GLN A 121 23.17 -21.82 6.78
CA GLN A 121 23.13 -20.73 7.77
C GLN A 121 22.11 -19.64 7.41
N GLY A 122 21.48 -19.73 6.25
CA GLY A 122 20.49 -18.76 5.77
C GLY A 122 21.04 -17.71 4.82
N THR A 123 20.19 -16.74 4.51
CA THR A 123 20.46 -15.64 3.57
C THR A 123 19.95 -14.32 4.10
N THR A 124 20.70 -13.25 3.85
CA THR A 124 20.27 -11.87 4.06
C THR A 124 20.33 -11.15 2.72
N PHE A 125 19.20 -10.76 2.18
CA PHE A 125 19.13 -9.81 1.07
C PHE A 125 18.91 -8.42 1.62
N TYR A 126 19.63 -7.42 1.12
CA TYR A 126 19.46 -6.05 1.57
C TYR A 126 19.72 -5.05 0.47
N PHE A 127 19.10 -3.89 0.58
CA PHE A 127 19.39 -2.75 -0.28
C PHE A 127 19.31 -1.46 0.52
N THR A 128 20.00 -0.44 0.05
CA THR A 128 20.00 0.88 0.66
C THR A 128 19.57 1.90 -0.39
N ILE A 129 18.58 2.74 -0.09
CA ILE A 129 18.13 3.81 -0.98
C ILE A 129 18.10 5.16 -0.26
N PRO A 130 18.48 6.26 -0.94
CA PRO A 130 18.27 7.61 -0.43
C PRO A 130 16.79 7.98 -0.49
N LEU A 131 16.22 8.45 0.63
CA LEU A 131 14.83 8.89 0.72
C LEU A 131 14.75 10.28 1.35
N GLU A 132 14.20 11.25 0.62
CA GLU A 132 14.07 12.63 1.11
C GLU A 132 13.03 12.71 2.23
N GLU A 133 13.44 13.22 3.41
CA GLU A 133 12.52 13.48 4.52
C GLU A 133 11.63 14.68 4.19
N VAL A 134 10.32 14.50 4.38
CA VAL A 134 9.33 15.57 4.25
C VAL A 134 8.92 16.02 5.64
N THR A 135 8.76 17.34 5.83
CA THR A 135 8.31 17.91 7.11
C THR A 135 7.04 17.21 7.59
N SER A 136 7.17 16.52 8.72
CA SER A 136 6.06 15.83 9.36
C SER A 136 5.54 16.69 10.51
N THR A 137 4.21 16.77 10.63
CA THR A 137 3.52 17.35 11.79
C THR A 137 3.26 16.30 12.87
N GLU A 138 3.71 15.06 12.68
CA GLU A 138 3.52 14.01 13.68
C GLU A 138 4.35 14.27 14.94
N PRO A 139 3.83 13.93 16.14
CA PRO A 139 4.56 14.08 17.39
C PRO A 139 5.84 13.27 17.38
N ASN A 140 6.94 13.87 17.85
CA ASN A 140 8.14 13.10 18.18
C ASN A 140 7.89 12.33 19.48
N TYR A 141 7.96 11.00 19.42
CA TYR A 141 7.74 10.11 20.57
C TYR A 141 9.03 9.73 21.31
N THR A 142 10.16 10.30 20.90
CA THR A 142 11.46 10.09 21.56
C THR A 142 11.34 10.45 23.05
N HIS A 143 11.59 9.49 23.93
CA HIS A 143 11.47 9.60 25.38
C HIS A 143 10.09 10.05 25.91
N ALA A 144 9.02 9.86 25.14
CA ALA A 144 7.67 10.28 25.54
C ALA A 144 7.13 9.53 26.78
N PHE A 145 7.69 8.37 27.12
CA PHE A 145 7.21 7.47 28.16
C PHE A 145 8.21 7.30 29.33
N LYS A 146 9.13 8.24 29.51
CA LYS A 146 10.18 8.21 30.56
C LYS A 146 9.71 8.02 32.01
N ASP A 147 8.48 8.43 32.29
CA ASP A 147 7.90 8.37 33.64
C ASP A 147 7.22 7.01 33.93
N ILE A 148 7.28 6.08 32.98
CA ILE A 148 6.67 4.75 33.09
C ILE A 148 7.75 3.71 33.33
N THR A 149 7.48 2.79 34.25
CA THR A 149 8.27 1.57 34.41
C THR A 149 7.43 0.37 33.95
N LEU A 150 7.99 -0.45 33.07
CA LEU A 150 7.37 -1.67 32.52
C LEU A 150 8.08 -2.88 33.10
N GLY A 151 7.33 -3.92 33.44
CA GLY A 151 7.88 -5.24 33.71
C GLY A 151 7.97 -6.01 32.40
N LYS A 152 9.09 -6.62 32.07
CA LYS A 152 9.22 -7.50 30.90
C LYS A 152 9.65 -8.89 31.34
N TYR A 153 8.90 -9.90 30.92
CA TYR A 153 9.31 -11.28 31.16
C TYR A 153 10.56 -11.60 30.33
N GLU A 154 11.60 -12.09 30.99
CA GLU A 154 12.84 -12.51 30.35
C GLU A 154 12.95 -14.03 30.38
N GLN A 155 13.17 -14.58 29.19
CA GLN A 155 13.33 -16.01 28.95
C GLN A 155 14.82 -16.38 28.89
N ASP A 156 15.13 -17.65 29.14
CA ASP A 156 16.52 -18.14 29.24
C ASP A 156 17.38 -17.85 27.99
N ILE A 157 16.75 -17.81 26.80
CA ILE A 157 17.42 -17.52 25.53
C ILE A 157 16.71 -16.33 24.88
N PRO A 158 17.29 -15.13 24.87
CA PRO A 158 16.68 -13.97 24.24
C PRO A 158 16.40 -14.21 22.76
N THR A 159 15.22 -13.80 22.31
CA THR A 159 14.83 -13.86 20.90
C THR A 159 15.28 -12.61 20.14
N LYS A 160 15.16 -12.65 18.80
CA LYS A 160 15.33 -11.45 18.00
C LYS A 160 14.30 -10.38 18.34
N LEU A 161 13.06 -10.79 18.62
CA LEU A 161 11.99 -9.88 19.03
C LEU A 161 12.34 -9.15 20.32
N ASP A 162 12.99 -9.81 21.29
CA ASP A 162 13.45 -9.16 22.52
C ASP A 162 14.39 -8.00 22.22
N SER A 163 15.37 -8.23 21.33
CA SER A 163 16.31 -7.17 20.92
C SER A 163 15.62 -6.00 20.23
N TYR A 164 14.52 -6.24 19.50
CA TYR A 164 13.74 -5.19 18.84
C TYR A 164 12.92 -4.39 19.85
N LEU A 165 12.30 -5.08 20.82
CA LEU A 165 11.57 -4.44 21.90
C LEU A 165 12.48 -3.55 22.74
N GLU A 166 13.70 -4.00 23.09
CA GLU A 166 14.65 -3.16 23.83
C GLU A 166 14.98 -1.87 23.08
N LYS A 167 15.27 -1.96 21.77
CA LYS A 167 15.51 -0.75 20.95
C LYS A 167 14.31 0.19 20.92
N TYR A 168 13.09 -0.35 20.86
CA TYR A 168 11.90 0.48 20.93
C TYR A 168 11.72 1.12 22.31
N PHE A 169 11.93 0.38 23.39
CA PHE A 169 11.84 0.92 24.75
C PHE A 169 12.93 1.97 25.00
N GLU A 170 14.14 1.80 24.46
CA GLU A 170 15.16 2.84 24.50
C GLU A 170 14.70 4.12 23.79
N TYR A 171 14.10 4.00 22.60
CA TYR A 171 13.58 5.16 21.86
C TYR A 171 12.40 5.84 22.57
N PHE A 172 11.40 5.07 23.02
CA PHE A 172 10.21 5.61 23.68
C PHE A 172 10.49 6.09 25.12
N GLY A 173 11.58 5.61 25.70
CA GLY A 173 12.11 5.99 27.01
C GLY A 173 11.52 5.32 28.27
N PRO A 174 10.56 4.37 28.27
CA PRO A 174 10.14 3.77 29.53
C PRO A 174 11.28 3.00 30.19
N ALA A 175 11.33 3.00 31.52
CA ALA A 175 12.24 2.14 32.26
C ALA A 175 11.74 0.69 32.18
N VAL A 176 12.63 -0.26 31.87
CA VAL A 176 12.28 -1.68 31.79
C VAL A 176 12.87 -2.44 32.99
N LYS A 177 12.04 -3.20 33.68
CA LYS A 177 12.42 -4.12 34.75
C LYS A 177 12.17 -5.55 34.28
N HIS A 178 13.25 -6.29 34.16
CA HIS A 178 13.20 -7.68 33.75
C HIS A 178 12.85 -8.58 34.93
N PHE A 179 12.09 -9.64 34.67
CA PHE A 179 11.82 -10.70 35.64
C PHE A 179 11.84 -12.06 34.94
N GLU A 180 12.45 -13.05 35.59
CA GLU A 180 12.60 -14.42 35.08
C GLU A 180 11.72 -15.40 35.86
N SER A 181 11.34 -15.04 37.09
CA SER A 181 10.62 -15.90 38.01
C SER A 181 9.29 -15.31 38.48
N VAL A 182 8.38 -16.19 38.91
CA VAL A 182 7.09 -15.79 39.53
C VAL A 182 7.31 -14.98 40.80
N GLY A 183 8.40 -15.25 41.54
CA GLY A 183 8.74 -14.53 42.77
C GLY A 183 9.06 -13.07 42.50
N GLU A 184 9.97 -12.81 41.55
CA GLU A 184 10.32 -11.45 41.11
C GLU A 184 9.11 -10.71 40.55
N MET A 185 8.29 -11.39 39.72
CA MET A 185 7.08 -10.78 39.17
C MET A 185 6.12 -10.31 40.26
N LYS A 186 5.90 -11.15 41.29
CA LYS A 186 5.05 -10.80 42.43
C LYS A 186 5.65 -9.66 43.24
N GLU A 187 6.95 -9.68 43.50
CA GLU A 187 7.63 -8.59 44.22
C GLU A 187 7.49 -7.25 43.49
N LEU A 188 7.67 -7.23 42.17
CA LEU A 188 7.46 -6.02 41.36
C LEU A 188 6.01 -5.53 41.40
N ASN A 189 5.05 -6.47 41.43
CA ASN A 189 3.62 -6.17 41.47
C ASN A 189 3.14 -5.67 42.84
N ASP A 190 3.57 -6.32 43.92
CA ASP A 190 3.20 -6.00 45.29
C ASP A 190 3.76 -4.63 45.69
N ASN A 191 4.97 -4.29 45.22
CA ASN A 191 5.58 -2.98 45.39
C ASN A 191 5.05 -1.92 44.40
N ASN A 192 4.13 -2.30 43.50
CA ASN A 192 3.55 -1.44 42.46
C ASN A 192 4.61 -0.67 41.64
N VAL A 193 5.75 -1.33 41.38
CA VAL A 193 6.90 -0.73 40.67
C VAL A 193 6.58 -0.55 39.20
N CYS A 194 6.00 -1.57 38.58
CA CYS A 194 5.69 -1.58 37.15
C CYS A 194 4.23 -1.21 36.91
N LYS A 195 3.99 -0.36 35.90
CA LYS A 195 2.65 0.03 35.47
C LYS A 195 1.95 -1.10 34.71
N ASN A 196 2.70 -1.83 33.88
CA ASN A 196 2.23 -3.02 33.19
C ASN A 196 3.35 -4.09 33.06
N TYR A 197 2.98 -5.30 32.64
CA TYR A 197 3.84 -6.47 32.49
C TYR A 197 3.70 -7.06 31.08
N TRP A 198 4.82 -7.14 30.37
CA TRP A 198 4.93 -7.58 28.98
C TRP A 198 5.41 -9.01 28.91
N ILE A 199 4.63 -9.89 28.27
CA ILE A 199 4.87 -11.34 28.30
C ILE A 199 4.58 -11.94 26.93
N ASP A 200 5.58 -12.62 26.35
CA ASP A 200 5.39 -13.47 25.18
C ASP A 200 4.87 -14.85 25.61
N ILE A 201 3.58 -15.10 25.38
CA ILE A 201 2.93 -16.35 25.81
C ILE A 201 3.35 -17.57 24.98
N ASP A 202 3.99 -17.37 23.84
CA ASP A 202 4.51 -18.47 23.03
C ASP A 202 5.85 -18.98 23.55
N LYS A 203 6.54 -18.19 24.37
CA LYS A 203 7.86 -18.51 24.92
C LYS A 203 7.87 -18.60 26.44
N ALA A 204 6.88 -18.05 27.12
CA ALA A 204 6.77 -18.09 28.58
C ALA A 204 6.63 -19.52 29.13
N LYS A 205 7.28 -19.77 30.27
CA LYS A 205 7.16 -21.01 31.03
C LYS A 205 5.74 -21.13 31.63
N GLN A 206 5.23 -22.36 31.77
CA GLN A 206 3.86 -22.60 32.25
C GLN A 206 3.58 -21.97 33.62
N ASN A 207 4.55 -22.01 34.53
CA ASN A 207 4.43 -21.39 35.85
C ASN A 207 4.22 -19.86 35.79
N ILE A 208 4.78 -19.19 34.79
CA ILE A 208 4.56 -17.75 34.54
C ILE A 208 3.15 -17.53 34.00
N LEU A 209 2.70 -18.37 33.06
CA LEU A 209 1.32 -18.34 32.52
C LEU A 209 0.27 -18.56 33.61
N ASP A 210 0.54 -19.45 34.56
CA ASP A 210 -0.33 -19.69 35.71
C ASP A 210 -0.31 -18.50 36.68
N ALA A 211 0.84 -17.85 36.86
CA ALA A 211 1.00 -16.71 37.75
C ALA A 211 0.27 -15.47 37.25
N ILE A 212 0.31 -15.20 35.93
CA ILE A 212 -0.32 -14.00 35.34
C ILE A 212 -1.84 -14.01 35.46
N SER A 213 -2.45 -15.19 35.61
CA SER A 213 -3.88 -15.33 35.86
C SER A 213 -4.34 -14.69 37.19
N ASN A 214 -3.41 -14.46 38.12
CA ASN A 214 -3.68 -13.83 39.42
C ASN A 214 -3.32 -12.34 39.47
N ILE A 215 -2.83 -11.77 38.37
CA ILE A 215 -2.49 -10.35 38.27
C ILE A 215 -3.68 -9.58 37.73
N ASP A 216 -3.78 -8.30 38.09
CA ASP A 216 -4.75 -7.39 37.49
C ASP A 216 -4.57 -7.38 35.97
N ARG A 217 -5.60 -7.85 35.26
CA ARG A 217 -5.60 -8.00 33.80
C ARG A 217 -5.29 -6.67 33.14
N SER A 218 -5.76 -5.55 33.69
CA SER A 218 -5.50 -4.20 33.18
C SER A 218 -4.01 -3.84 33.08
N LYS A 219 -3.16 -4.54 33.85
CA LYS A 219 -1.70 -4.39 33.87
C LYS A 219 -0.96 -5.38 32.99
N LEU A 220 -1.62 -6.30 32.29
CA LEU A 220 -0.95 -7.27 31.43
C LEU A 220 -0.89 -6.76 29.98
N VAL A 221 0.25 -6.97 29.32
CA VAL A 221 0.44 -6.81 27.88
C VAL A 221 0.95 -8.13 27.35
N ILE A 222 0.17 -8.77 26.48
CA ILE A 222 0.45 -10.10 25.96
C ILE A 222 0.97 -10.01 24.54
N ILE A 223 2.11 -10.61 24.27
CA ILE A 223 2.63 -10.82 22.92
C ILE A 223 2.32 -12.24 22.51
N ALA A 224 1.75 -12.43 21.32
CA ALA A 224 1.32 -13.75 20.86
C ALA A 224 1.35 -13.91 19.34
N ASN A 225 1.49 -15.15 18.87
CA ASN A 225 1.17 -15.57 17.52
C ASN A 225 -0.35 -15.62 17.33
N VAL A 226 -0.79 -15.41 16.09
CA VAL A 226 -2.22 -15.51 15.72
C VAL A 226 -2.79 -16.91 16.04
N THR A 227 -1.97 -17.94 15.90
CA THR A 227 -2.33 -19.33 16.23
C THR A 227 -2.59 -19.57 17.72
N SER A 228 -2.12 -18.67 18.59
CA SER A 228 -2.21 -18.81 20.05
C SER A 228 -3.46 -18.16 20.63
N ARG A 229 -4.44 -17.82 19.77
CA ARG A 229 -5.72 -17.22 20.17
C ARG A 229 -6.47 -18.03 21.23
N GLY A 230 -6.47 -19.37 21.14
CA GLY A 230 -7.10 -20.22 22.14
C GLY A 230 -6.51 -20.05 23.55
N LYS A 231 -5.18 -19.93 23.66
CA LYS A 231 -4.50 -19.66 24.94
C LYS A 231 -4.89 -18.29 25.52
N ILE A 232 -5.08 -17.29 24.66
CA ILE A 232 -5.50 -15.95 25.08
C ILE A 232 -6.94 -15.96 25.61
N GLU A 233 -7.82 -16.70 24.93
CA GLU A 233 -9.22 -16.86 25.35
C GLU A 233 -9.33 -17.56 26.71
N GLU A 234 -8.49 -18.57 26.98
CA GLU A 234 -8.39 -19.23 28.29
C GLU A 234 -7.91 -18.29 29.40
N LEU A 235 -6.98 -17.37 29.10
CA LEU A 235 -6.51 -16.35 30.04
C LEU A 235 -7.56 -15.24 30.27
N ASN A 236 -8.55 -15.12 29.38
CA ASN A 236 -9.62 -14.13 29.41
C ASN A 236 -9.08 -12.68 29.53
N ILE A 237 -8.03 -12.38 28.76
CA ILE A 237 -7.39 -11.07 28.67
C ILE A 237 -8.09 -10.24 27.59
N ASP A 238 -8.26 -8.94 27.83
CA ASP A 238 -8.88 -8.04 26.86
C ASP A 238 -8.05 -7.99 25.57
N GLN A 239 -8.72 -8.11 24.42
CA GLN A 239 -8.04 -8.10 23.11
C GLN A 239 -7.20 -6.84 22.89
N GLU A 240 -7.57 -5.74 23.55
CA GLU A 240 -6.87 -4.47 23.51
C GLU A 240 -5.47 -4.48 24.13
N GLN A 241 -5.16 -5.50 24.92
CA GLN A 241 -3.89 -5.70 25.62
C GLN A 241 -3.00 -6.73 24.93
N VAL A 242 -3.45 -7.26 23.79
CA VAL A 242 -2.77 -8.31 23.05
C VAL A 242 -2.09 -7.72 21.81
N ILE A 243 -0.80 -7.97 21.67
CA ILE A 243 -0.01 -7.68 20.48
C ILE A 243 0.21 -8.97 19.72
N TYR A 244 -0.47 -9.09 18.58
CA TYR A 244 -0.18 -10.17 17.64
C TYR A 244 1.09 -9.87 16.86
N LYS A 245 1.99 -10.86 16.79
CA LYS A 245 3.18 -10.83 15.93
C LYS A 245 2.78 -10.80 14.44
N PRO A 246 3.54 -10.13 13.56
CA PRO A 246 4.74 -9.33 13.85
C PRO A 246 4.41 -8.02 14.59
N ILE A 247 5.29 -7.62 15.51
CA ILE A 247 5.15 -6.37 16.27
C ILE A 247 5.59 -5.19 15.38
N THR A 248 4.69 -4.25 15.14
CA THR A 248 4.97 -3.01 14.40
C THR A 248 5.07 -1.83 15.37
N LEU A 249 5.74 -0.76 14.94
CA LEU A 249 5.84 0.49 15.72
C LEU A 249 4.45 1.01 16.14
N THR A 250 3.48 0.97 15.24
CA THR A 250 2.09 1.40 15.49
C THR A 250 1.42 0.57 16.59
N LYS A 251 1.56 -0.76 16.56
CA LYS A 251 1.00 -1.64 17.61
C LYS A 251 1.61 -1.32 18.98
N LEU A 252 2.93 -1.12 19.02
CA LEU A 252 3.65 -0.79 20.26
C LEU A 252 3.22 0.57 20.80
N LYS A 253 3.21 1.59 19.95
CA LYS A 253 2.78 2.97 20.26
C LYS A 253 1.37 2.99 20.85
N ASN A 254 0.44 2.24 20.26
CA ASN A 254 -0.95 2.21 20.73
C ASN A 254 -1.06 1.67 22.16
N ILE A 255 -0.29 0.64 22.53
CA ILE A 255 -0.33 0.09 23.88
C ILE A 255 0.41 0.96 24.89
N LEU A 256 1.55 1.53 24.51
CA LEU A 256 2.25 2.49 25.36
C LEU A 256 1.38 3.72 25.66
N ASN A 257 0.68 4.26 24.65
CA ASN A 257 -0.25 5.37 24.84
C ASN A 257 -1.40 5.05 25.80
N LYS A 258 -1.93 3.83 25.77
CA LYS A 258 -2.96 3.37 26.73
C LYS A 258 -2.45 3.22 28.15
N THR A 259 -1.14 3.05 28.32
CA THR A 259 -0.51 2.88 29.64
C THR A 259 -0.44 4.22 30.41
N ILE A 260 -0.62 5.34 29.71
CA ILE A 260 -0.66 6.68 30.27
C ILE A 260 -2.10 7.07 30.64
N GLU A 261 -2.38 7.34 31.93
CA GLU A 261 -3.68 7.86 32.40
C GLU A 261 -3.87 9.36 32.09
N THR A 262 -2.80 10.11 31.85
CA THR A 262 -2.84 11.52 31.48
C THR A 262 -1.66 11.84 30.56
N PRO A 263 -1.89 12.32 29.32
CA PRO A 263 -0.81 12.59 28.37
C PRO A 263 0.30 13.40 29.04
N THR A 264 1.49 12.80 29.19
CA THR A 264 2.69 13.46 29.71
C THR A 264 2.86 14.79 28.98
N GLN A 265 3.28 15.85 29.67
CA GLN A 265 3.38 17.23 29.14
C GLN A 265 4.11 17.35 27.78
N VAL A 266 4.91 16.35 27.37
CA VAL A 266 5.52 16.23 26.04
C VAL A 266 4.49 16.13 24.90
N LEU A 267 3.33 15.51 25.16
CA LEU A 267 2.21 15.46 24.22
C LEU A 267 1.47 16.80 24.12
N LYS A 268 1.66 17.75 25.04
CA LYS A 268 0.97 19.06 25.00
C LYS A 268 1.64 20.09 24.09
N GLU A 269 2.93 19.96 23.79
CA GLU A 269 3.61 20.89 22.87
C GLU A 269 3.51 20.48 21.40
N SER A 270 3.02 19.27 21.09
CA SER A 270 2.71 18.84 19.71
C SER A 270 1.24 18.46 19.49
N ALA A 271 0.44 18.27 20.53
CA ALA A 271 -1.01 18.15 20.41
C ALA A 271 -1.69 19.54 20.42
N ALA A 272 -1.31 20.39 19.46
CA ALA A 272 -2.38 21.07 18.76
C ALA A 272 -3.13 19.95 18.02
N LYS A 273 -4.17 19.38 18.64
CA LYS A 273 -5.09 18.46 17.98
C LYS A 273 -5.60 19.17 16.73
N ILE A 274 -5.03 18.86 15.56
CA ILE A 274 -5.73 19.09 14.31
C ILE A 274 -6.73 17.93 14.22
N ALA A 275 -7.81 18.03 15.00
CA ALA A 275 -9.01 17.27 14.69
C ALA A 275 -9.59 17.95 13.46
N THR A 276 -9.18 17.51 12.28
CA THR A 276 -9.76 17.97 11.01
C THR A 276 -11.20 17.49 11.00
N LYS A 277 -12.14 18.36 11.38
CA LYS A 277 -13.55 18.11 11.11
C LYS A 277 -13.84 18.61 9.70
N PHE A 278 -14.51 17.80 8.90
CA PHE A 278 -14.93 18.19 7.57
C PHE A 278 -16.40 18.55 7.60
N ASP A 279 -16.72 19.76 7.17
CA ASP A 279 -18.11 20.19 6.97
C ASP A 279 -18.53 19.78 5.56
N ALA A 280 -18.75 18.49 5.36
CA ALA A 280 -18.97 17.87 4.05
C ALA A 280 -20.14 16.88 4.07
N ASN A 281 -20.80 16.74 2.92
CA ASN A 281 -21.84 15.74 2.68
C ASN A 281 -21.27 14.63 1.79
N ILE A 282 -21.25 13.39 2.28
CA ILE A 282 -20.70 12.23 1.55
C ILE A 282 -21.79 11.20 1.31
N LEU A 283 -21.84 10.66 0.11
CA LEU A 283 -22.67 9.51 -0.22
C LEU A 283 -21.82 8.23 -0.19
N VAL A 284 -22.25 7.25 0.61
CA VAL A 284 -21.61 5.93 0.70
C VAL A 284 -22.49 4.91 0.01
N THR A 285 -21.96 4.24 -1.01
CA THR A 285 -22.65 3.17 -1.73
C THR A 285 -22.02 1.83 -1.37
N GLU A 286 -22.77 0.99 -0.68
CA GLU A 286 -22.30 -0.31 -0.17
C GLU A 286 -23.53 -1.21 0.04
N ASP A 287 -23.48 -2.47 -0.40
CA ASP A 287 -24.63 -3.38 -0.29
C ASP A 287 -24.73 -4.09 1.08
N ASN A 288 -23.64 -4.13 1.83
CA ASN A 288 -23.58 -4.77 3.14
C ASN A 288 -23.82 -3.80 4.30
N ILE A 289 -24.93 -4.01 5.03
CA ILE A 289 -25.35 -3.20 6.20
C ILE A 289 -24.26 -3.06 7.28
N ILE A 290 -23.41 -4.07 7.48
CA ILE A 290 -22.34 -4.01 8.49
C ILE A 290 -21.25 -3.03 8.04
N ASN A 291 -20.85 -3.10 6.77
CA ASN A 291 -19.86 -2.20 6.19
C ASN A 291 -20.38 -0.77 6.13
N GLN A 292 -21.65 -0.57 5.75
CA GLN A 292 -22.33 0.73 5.81
C GLN A 292 -22.23 1.36 7.20
N LYS A 293 -22.51 0.59 8.26
CA LYS A 293 -22.43 1.08 9.65
C LYS A 293 -21.01 1.45 10.06
N LEU A 294 -20.03 0.66 9.64
CA LEU A 294 -18.61 0.91 9.95
C LEU A 294 -18.15 2.23 9.30
N ILE A 295 -18.28 2.36 7.99
CA ILE A 295 -17.82 3.55 7.26
C ILE A 295 -18.61 4.80 7.68
N THR A 296 -19.92 4.69 7.87
CA THR A 296 -20.76 5.80 8.35
C THR A 296 -20.34 6.29 9.73
N ARG A 297 -19.99 5.37 10.64
CA ARG A 297 -19.52 5.74 11.98
C ARG A 297 -18.21 6.51 11.90
N ILE A 298 -17.23 6.00 11.15
CA ILE A 298 -15.92 6.64 11.02
C ILE A 298 -16.05 8.03 10.41
N LEU A 299 -16.86 8.19 9.35
CA LEU A 299 -17.10 9.49 8.71
C LEU A 299 -17.81 10.47 9.64
N LYS A 300 -18.85 10.04 10.36
CA LYS A 300 -19.56 10.90 11.34
C LYS A 300 -18.68 11.34 12.50
N GLU A 301 -17.75 10.50 12.96
CA GLU A 301 -16.75 10.88 13.98
C GLU A 301 -15.86 12.06 13.52
N HIS A 302 -15.71 12.25 12.20
CA HIS A 302 -14.97 13.37 11.58
C HIS A 302 -15.85 14.56 11.16
N GLY A 303 -17.10 14.63 11.65
CA GLY A 303 -18.00 15.76 11.42
C GLY A 303 -18.73 15.75 10.07
N ILE A 304 -18.59 14.67 9.29
CA ILE A 304 -19.16 14.52 7.96
C ILE A 304 -20.62 14.05 8.06
N THR A 305 -21.49 14.65 7.26
CA THR A 305 -22.86 14.17 7.06
C THR A 305 -22.83 13.05 6.02
N VAL A 306 -23.44 11.92 6.32
CA VAL A 306 -23.36 10.70 5.49
C VAL A 306 -24.74 10.23 5.10
N ASP A 307 -24.95 10.11 3.80
CA ASP A 307 -26.05 9.36 3.20
C ASP A 307 -25.54 8.00 2.72
N VAL A 308 -26.42 7.00 2.70
CA VAL A 308 -26.05 5.61 2.36
C VAL A 308 -26.95 5.10 1.24
N ALA A 309 -26.38 4.55 0.17
CA ALA A 309 -27.07 3.83 -0.88
C ALA A 309 -26.72 2.33 -0.84
N ASN A 310 -27.67 1.46 -1.18
CA ASN A 310 -27.52 0.00 -1.10
C ASN A 310 -27.11 -0.66 -2.43
N ASN A 311 -27.10 0.10 -3.53
CA ASN A 311 -26.70 -0.34 -4.86
C ASN A 311 -26.42 0.88 -5.76
N GLY A 312 -25.90 0.64 -6.96
CA GLY A 312 -25.51 1.69 -7.91
C GLY A 312 -26.67 2.57 -8.35
N LEU A 313 -27.85 1.98 -8.57
CA LEU A 313 -29.03 2.72 -9.00
C LEU A 313 -29.49 3.72 -7.93
N GLU A 314 -29.55 3.28 -6.67
CA GLU A 314 -29.86 4.18 -5.54
C GLU A 314 -28.81 5.27 -5.39
N SER A 315 -27.53 4.97 -5.68
CA SER A 315 -26.45 5.95 -5.65
C SER A 315 -26.64 7.04 -6.70
N PHE A 316 -26.89 6.65 -7.95
CA PHE A 316 -27.20 7.53 -9.05
C PHE A 316 -28.44 8.41 -8.76
N GLU A 317 -29.53 7.81 -8.29
CA GLU A 317 -30.74 8.57 -7.92
C GLU A 317 -30.47 9.58 -6.79
N LYS A 318 -29.64 9.22 -5.81
CA LYS A 318 -29.29 10.15 -4.72
C LYS A 318 -28.42 11.29 -5.22
N ARG A 319 -27.43 11.01 -6.09
CA ARG A 319 -26.58 12.04 -6.71
C ARG A 319 -27.38 13.02 -7.57
N ARG A 320 -28.43 12.55 -8.25
CA ARG A 320 -29.35 13.39 -9.03
C ARG A 320 -30.21 14.31 -8.16
N ASN A 321 -30.58 13.85 -6.97
CA ASN A 321 -31.51 14.58 -6.10
C ASN A 321 -30.82 15.44 -5.02
N ASN A 322 -29.53 15.20 -4.75
CA ASN A 322 -28.78 15.87 -3.70
C ASN A 322 -27.35 16.20 -4.16
N ASN A 323 -26.76 17.22 -3.54
CA ASN A 323 -25.36 17.58 -3.77
C ASN A 323 -24.47 16.91 -2.73
N TYR A 324 -23.42 16.24 -3.21
CA TYR A 324 -22.40 15.61 -2.40
C TYR A 324 -21.03 16.16 -2.75
N ASP A 325 -20.11 16.05 -1.79
CA ASP A 325 -18.73 16.53 -1.92
C ASP A 325 -17.75 15.40 -2.24
N LEU A 326 -18.17 14.15 -2.01
CA LEU A 326 -17.44 12.93 -2.29
C LEU A 326 -18.43 11.76 -2.33
N LEU A 327 -18.21 10.83 -3.26
CA LEU A 327 -18.91 9.55 -3.31
C LEU A 327 -17.92 8.43 -2.95
N PHE A 328 -18.30 7.55 -2.03
CA PHE A 328 -17.69 6.23 -1.92
C PHE A 328 -18.56 5.22 -2.67
N MET A 329 -17.95 4.45 -3.57
CA MET A 329 -18.65 3.55 -4.49
C MET A 329 -18.11 2.14 -4.38
N ASP A 330 -18.89 1.21 -3.83
CA ASP A 330 -18.57 -0.22 -3.93
C ASP A 330 -18.57 -0.69 -5.38
N ILE A 331 -17.51 -1.39 -5.79
CA ILE A 331 -17.39 -1.92 -7.15
C ILE A 331 -18.35 -3.10 -7.36
N GLN A 332 -18.47 -4.00 -6.38
CA GLN A 332 -19.22 -5.24 -6.53
C GLN A 332 -20.48 -5.19 -5.69
N MET A 333 -21.60 -4.84 -6.31
CA MET A 333 -22.90 -4.76 -5.66
C MET A 333 -24.01 -5.22 -6.62
N PRO A 334 -25.17 -5.70 -6.11
CA PRO A 334 -26.28 -6.15 -6.94
C PRO A 334 -27.02 -5.00 -7.62
N VAL A 335 -27.88 -5.34 -8.60
CA VAL A 335 -28.75 -4.43 -9.38
C VAL A 335 -28.00 -3.58 -10.40
N MET A 336 -27.06 -2.77 -9.95
CA MET A 336 -26.18 -1.94 -10.78
C MET A 336 -24.85 -1.87 -10.07
N ASP A 337 -23.77 -2.22 -10.76
CA ASP A 337 -22.44 -2.27 -10.17
C ASP A 337 -21.80 -0.87 -10.07
N GLY A 338 -20.65 -0.77 -9.39
CA GLY A 338 -20.02 0.53 -9.14
C GLY A 338 -19.44 1.20 -10.39
N ILE A 339 -19.08 0.44 -11.42
CA ILE A 339 -18.57 0.97 -12.69
C ILE A 339 -19.74 1.52 -13.50
N GLU A 340 -20.81 0.72 -13.64
CA GLU A 340 -22.06 1.14 -14.30
C GLU A 340 -22.63 2.40 -13.63
N ALA A 341 -22.69 2.45 -12.30
CA ALA A 341 -23.15 3.62 -11.56
C ALA A 341 -22.26 4.86 -11.78
N THR A 342 -20.96 4.66 -11.93
CA THR A 342 -20.02 5.76 -12.18
C THR A 342 -20.26 6.36 -13.55
N HIS A 343 -20.41 5.54 -14.60
CA HIS A 343 -20.73 6.04 -15.94
C HIS A 343 -22.07 6.79 -15.97
N GLU A 344 -23.12 6.27 -15.34
CA GLU A 344 -24.41 6.97 -15.27
C GLU A 344 -24.30 8.33 -14.55
N ILE A 345 -23.47 8.42 -13.49
CA ILE A 345 -23.22 9.69 -12.81
C ILE A 345 -22.44 10.66 -13.70
N LEU A 346 -21.43 10.19 -14.44
CA LEU A 346 -20.63 11.01 -15.34
C LEU A 346 -21.45 11.53 -16.53
N ASP A 347 -22.24 10.66 -17.16
CA ASP A 347 -23.14 11.02 -18.25
C ASP A 347 -24.17 12.08 -17.78
N TYR A 348 -24.72 11.91 -16.58
CA TYR A 348 -25.61 12.89 -15.97
C TYR A 348 -24.92 14.23 -15.65
N GLU A 349 -23.67 14.20 -15.17
CA GLU A 349 -22.90 15.41 -14.91
C GLU A 349 -22.57 16.17 -16.21
N GLU A 350 -22.30 15.45 -17.30
CA GLU A 350 -22.10 16.02 -18.63
C GLU A 350 -23.40 16.61 -19.21
N ASP A 351 -24.50 15.84 -19.19
CA ASP A 351 -25.79 16.23 -19.76
C ASP A 351 -26.40 17.47 -19.08
N GLU A 352 -26.21 17.61 -17.77
CA GLU A 352 -26.74 18.72 -16.98
C GLU A 352 -25.70 19.83 -16.70
N GLU A 353 -24.52 19.76 -17.32
CA GLU A 353 -23.40 20.70 -17.16
C GLU A 353 -23.02 20.94 -15.68
N LEU A 354 -23.02 19.87 -14.88
CA LEU A 354 -22.69 19.91 -13.45
C LEU A 354 -21.19 19.78 -13.20
N ALA A 355 -20.73 20.35 -12.09
CA ALA A 355 -19.38 20.12 -11.62
C ALA A 355 -19.21 18.65 -11.20
N HIS A 356 -18.11 18.04 -11.64
CA HIS A 356 -17.78 16.66 -11.30
C HIS A 356 -17.65 16.46 -9.79
N VAL A 357 -18.40 15.50 -9.24
CA VAL A 357 -18.20 15.07 -7.84
C VAL A 357 -17.12 14.00 -7.79
N PRO A 358 -16.13 14.09 -6.89
CA PRO A 358 -15.13 13.05 -6.79
C PRO A 358 -15.73 11.69 -6.39
N ILE A 359 -15.41 10.63 -7.13
CA ILE A 359 -15.88 9.25 -6.91
C ILE A 359 -14.71 8.36 -6.51
N VAL A 360 -14.82 7.73 -5.33
CA VAL A 360 -13.78 6.87 -4.75
C VAL A 360 -14.27 5.43 -4.68
N ALA A 361 -13.58 4.55 -5.38
CA ALA A 361 -13.91 3.13 -5.44
C ALA A 361 -13.64 2.42 -4.10
N LEU A 362 -14.53 1.53 -3.67
CA LEU A 362 -14.30 0.58 -2.58
C LEU A 362 -14.17 -0.82 -3.18
N THR A 363 -12.98 -1.42 -3.11
CA THR A 363 -12.71 -2.74 -3.72
C THR A 363 -12.29 -3.79 -2.69
N ALA A 364 -12.78 -5.03 -2.82
CA ALA A 364 -12.39 -6.16 -1.98
C ALA A 364 -11.01 -6.76 -2.34
N ASN A 365 -10.45 -6.41 -3.51
CA ASN A 365 -9.18 -6.93 -3.98
C ASN A 365 -8.41 -5.80 -4.69
N ALA A 366 -7.18 -5.52 -4.26
CA ALA A 366 -6.27 -4.63 -4.97
C ALA A 366 -5.23 -5.48 -5.71
N LEU A 367 -5.55 -5.85 -6.95
CA LEU A 367 -4.59 -6.47 -7.85
C LEU A 367 -3.84 -5.39 -8.65
N LYS A 368 -2.67 -5.76 -9.16
CA LYS A 368 -1.86 -4.89 -10.02
C LYS A 368 -2.67 -4.52 -11.28
N GLY A 369 -2.93 -3.24 -11.50
CA GLY A 369 -3.75 -2.75 -12.61
C GLY A 369 -5.17 -2.33 -12.24
N ASP A 370 -5.68 -2.69 -11.05
CA ASP A 370 -7.05 -2.33 -10.64
C ASP A 370 -7.20 -0.82 -10.43
N ARG A 371 -6.15 -0.16 -9.94
CA ARG A 371 -6.11 1.30 -9.81
C ARG A 371 -6.26 1.97 -11.17
N GLU A 372 -5.41 1.60 -12.13
CA GLU A 372 -5.42 2.15 -13.49
C GLU A 372 -6.75 1.87 -14.19
N ARG A 373 -7.35 0.70 -13.93
CA ARG A 373 -8.67 0.35 -14.42
C ARG A 373 -9.74 1.30 -13.86
N PHE A 374 -9.87 1.44 -12.54
CA PHE A 374 -10.91 2.29 -11.95
C PHE A 374 -10.77 3.77 -12.35
N LEU A 375 -9.53 4.27 -12.47
CA LEU A 375 -9.28 5.62 -12.99
C LEU A 375 -9.68 5.78 -14.46
N ALA A 376 -9.49 4.74 -15.28
CA ALA A 376 -9.90 4.77 -16.68
C ALA A 376 -11.43 4.71 -16.86
N GLU A 377 -12.16 4.12 -15.90
CA GLU A 377 -13.64 4.16 -15.85
C GLU A 377 -14.18 5.48 -15.24
N GLY A 378 -13.31 6.47 -14.99
CA GLY A 378 -13.70 7.81 -14.54
C GLY A 378 -13.83 8.01 -13.03
N MET A 379 -13.31 7.09 -12.21
CA MET A 379 -13.19 7.28 -10.75
C MET A 379 -11.89 8.04 -10.39
N ASP A 380 -11.88 8.82 -9.31
CA ASP A 380 -10.73 9.68 -8.95
C ASP A 380 -9.70 9.01 -8.03
N GLU A 381 -10.13 8.01 -7.27
CA GLU A 381 -9.29 7.22 -6.37
C GLU A 381 -9.96 5.90 -5.99
N TYR A 382 -9.26 5.05 -5.25
CA TYR A 382 -9.80 3.83 -4.67
C TYR A 382 -9.30 3.62 -3.23
N ILE A 383 -10.06 2.83 -2.47
CA ILE A 383 -9.73 2.33 -1.13
C ILE A 383 -9.97 0.83 -1.11
N THR A 384 -9.09 0.10 -0.43
CA THR A 384 -9.24 -1.35 -0.29
C THR A 384 -10.10 -1.70 0.92
N LYS A 385 -10.88 -2.78 0.80
CA LYS A 385 -11.60 -3.39 1.92
C LYS A 385 -10.72 -4.47 2.55
N PRO A 386 -10.59 -4.54 3.90
CA PRO A 386 -11.30 -3.73 4.90
C PRO A 386 -10.78 -2.29 4.95
N ILE A 387 -11.70 -1.33 5.11
CA ILE A 387 -11.39 0.10 5.10
C ILE A 387 -10.53 0.46 6.31
N GLU A 388 -9.30 0.92 6.06
CA GLU A 388 -8.41 1.45 7.10
C GLU A 388 -8.66 2.95 7.33
N THR A 389 -8.71 3.38 8.59
CA THR A 389 -8.97 4.79 8.94
C THR A 389 -7.93 5.75 8.34
N SER A 390 -6.67 5.32 8.21
CA SER A 390 -5.60 6.09 7.59
C SER A 390 -5.82 6.33 6.09
N GLU A 391 -6.24 5.31 5.34
CA GLU A 391 -6.56 5.44 3.90
C GLU A 391 -7.78 6.34 3.71
N LEU A 392 -8.80 6.19 4.55
CA LEU A 392 -9.98 7.05 4.53
C LEU A 392 -9.61 8.51 4.79
N LEU A 393 -8.80 8.78 5.82
CA LEU A 393 -8.35 10.13 6.14
C LEU A 393 -7.48 10.75 5.03
N TYR A 394 -6.66 9.94 4.35
CA TYR A 394 -5.88 10.40 3.21
C TYR A 394 -6.81 10.89 2.08
N VAL A 395 -7.82 10.09 1.71
CA VAL A 395 -8.80 10.46 0.70
C VAL A 395 -9.60 11.70 1.09
N LEU A 396 -10.06 11.77 2.34
CA LEU A 396 -10.79 12.95 2.84
C LEU A 396 -9.92 14.21 2.79
N ASN A 397 -8.65 14.15 3.17
CA ASN A 397 -7.76 15.32 3.05
C ASN A 397 -7.46 15.68 1.60
N LYS A 398 -7.33 14.69 0.70
CA LYS A 398 -7.08 14.90 -0.73
C LYS A 398 -8.23 15.68 -1.38
N PHE A 399 -9.48 15.27 -1.16
CA PHE A 399 -10.64 15.86 -1.85
C PHE A 399 -11.36 16.95 -1.05
N LEU A 400 -11.31 16.92 0.28
CA LEU A 400 -12.08 17.81 1.17
C LEU A 400 -11.20 18.77 1.99
N SER A 401 -9.93 18.98 1.64
CA SER A 401 -9.04 19.93 2.32
C SER A 401 -9.64 21.34 2.44
N HIS A 402 -10.39 21.80 1.44
CA HIS A 402 -11.05 23.10 1.44
C HIS A 402 -12.24 23.19 2.41
N LYS A 403 -12.79 22.05 2.87
CA LYS A 403 -13.86 21.95 3.88
C LYS A 403 -13.37 21.54 5.26
N ALA A 404 -12.06 21.40 5.42
CA ALA A 404 -11.43 21.12 6.70
C ALA A 404 -11.55 22.34 7.63
N LYS A 405 -12.24 22.15 8.76
CA LYS A 405 -12.22 23.09 9.89
C LYS A 405 -11.16 22.63 10.87
N ILE A 406 -10.13 23.43 11.04
CA ILE A 406 -9.16 23.29 12.14
C ILE A 406 -9.86 23.79 13.40
N ILE A 407 -10.29 22.88 14.27
CA ILE A 407 -10.77 23.25 15.60
C ILE A 407 -9.54 23.36 16.50
N LEU A 408 -9.14 24.59 16.83
CA LEU A 408 -8.33 24.84 18.01
C LEU A 408 -9.24 24.61 19.22
N ASP A 409 -8.99 23.55 19.99
CA ASP A 409 -9.67 23.27 21.26
C ASP A 409 -9.26 24.34 22.31
N ASN A 410 -9.77 25.58 22.17
CA ASN A 410 -9.63 26.64 23.16
C ASN A 410 -10.94 26.96 23.90
N GLU A 411 -12.07 26.34 23.56
CA GLU A 411 -13.36 26.64 24.20
C GLU A 411 -13.84 25.54 25.14
N LYS A 412 -13.11 25.30 26.24
CA LYS A 412 -13.70 24.77 27.49
C LYS A 412 -13.15 25.41 28.77
N ALA A 413 -12.38 26.50 28.67
CA ALA A 413 -11.77 27.16 29.80
C ALA A 413 -12.17 28.63 29.94
N GLU A 414 -13.40 29.04 29.59
CA GLU A 414 -13.84 30.42 29.84
C GLU A 414 -15.38 30.54 29.93
N THR A 415 -15.99 29.88 30.92
CA THR A 415 -17.34 30.25 31.40
C THR A 415 -17.40 30.27 32.92
N VAL A 416 -16.35 30.79 33.57
CA VAL A 416 -16.42 31.28 34.96
C VAL A 416 -15.49 32.48 35.09
N GLU A 417 -15.83 33.62 34.48
CA GLU A 417 -15.64 34.95 35.10
C GLU A 417 -16.27 36.05 34.23
N ALA A 418 -17.45 36.44 34.69
CA ALA A 418 -18.11 37.72 34.58
C ALA A 418 -17.37 38.91 33.91
N LYS A 419 -18.08 39.49 32.93
CA LYS A 419 -18.51 40.91 32.92
C LYS A 419 -17.45 41.96 33.30
N ALA A 420 -16.93 42.68 32.31
CA ALA A 420 -16.94 44.16 32.31
C ALA A 420 -16.44 44.77 30.98
N LYS A 421 -17.29 45.66 30.45
CA LYS A 421 -16.98 46.87 29.65
C LYS A 421 -16.78 46.79 28.13
N VAL A 422 -17.93 47.05 27.49
CA VAL A 422 -18.23 47.89 26.32
C VAL A 422 -17.28 49.09 26.09
N GLU A 423 -16.85 49.30 24.83
CA GLU A 423 -16.99 50.54 24.02
C GLU A 423 -16.44 50.32 22.58
N LYS A 424 -17.30 50.07 21.57
CA LYS A 424 -17.66 50.96 20.43
C LYS A 424 -16.59 51.98 19.99
N VAL A 425 -16.13 51.89 18.71
CA VAL A 425 -16.26 52.91 17.63
C VAL A 425 -16.02 52.24 16.24
N THR A 426 -16.87 52.57 15.27
CA THR A 426 -16.75 52.42 13.78
C THR A 426 -16.84 53.83 13.15
N PRO A 427 -16.70 54.08 11.82
CA PRO A 427 -15.70 53.64 10.82
C PRO A 427 -15.23 54.76 9.83
N ALA A 428 -14.25 54.44 8.95
CA ALA A 428 -13.97 54.94 7.57
C ALA A 428 -13.58 56.45 7.33
N PRO A 429 -13.12 56.91 6.12
CA PRO A 429 -12.71 56.23 4.86
C PRO A 429 -11.38 56.74 4.19
N GLU A 430 -11.00 56.07 3.07
CA GLU A 430 -10.40 56.55 1.79
C GLU A 430 -9.08 57.35 1.72
N GLU A 431 -8.11 56.89 0.91
CA GLU A 431 -7.74 57.52 -0.40
C GLU A 431 -6.63 56.74 -1.16
N GLU A 432 -6.56 57.03 -2.46
CA GLU A 432 -6.09 56.26 -3.60
C GLU A 432 -4.59 56.40 -3.99
N ASN A 433 -4.23 55.54 -4.96
CA ASN A 433 -3.32 55.71 -6.09
C ASN A 433 -1.79 55.51 -5.92
N SER A 434 -1.27 54.47 -6.59
CA SER A 434 -0.53 54.68 -7.85
C SER A 434 -0.32 53.37 -8.62
N THR A 435 -0.55 53.47 -9.93
CA THR A 435 -0.33 52.49 -10.98
C THR A 435 1.12 52.48 -11.46
N SER A 436 1.60 51.32 -11.93
CA SER A 436 2.53 51.25 -13.06
C SER A 436 2.50 49.85 -13.67
N ASP A 437 1.96 49.78 -14.88
CA ASP A 437 2.01 48.65 -15.81
C ASP A 437 3.44 48.40 -16.32
N ILE A 438 3.84 47.13 -16.40
CA ILE A 438 4.82 46.63 -17.39
C ILE A 438 4.35 45.24 -17.84
N GLU A 439 3.77 45.17 -19.03
CA GLU A 439 3.64 43.94 -19.82
C GLU A 439 4.99 43.60 -20.47
N LEU A 440 5.46 42.36 -20.30
CA LEU A 440 6.40 41.72 -21.23
C LEU A 440 6.03 40.24 -21.40
N THR A 441 5.83 39.90 -22.67
CA THR A 441 5.53 38.61 -23.31
C THR A 441 6.57 37.53 -23.00
N PHE A 442 6.13 36.27 -22.85
CA PHE A 442 7.00 35.09 -22.93
C PHE A 442 6.54 34.19 -24.08
N ASP A 443 7.46 33.98 -25.02
CA ASP A 443 7.36 33.03 -26.13
C ASP A 443 7.48 31.59 -25.62
N ASP A 444 6.54 30.75 -26.06
CA ASP A 444 6.60 29.28 -25.94
C ASP A 444 7.43 28.70 -27.09
N GLU A 445 8.56 28.06 -26.78
CA GLU A 445 9.11 26.97 -27.61
C GLU A 445 9.60 25.82 -26.73
N PRO A 446 9.06 24.60 -26.86
CA PRO A 446 9.72 23.39 -26.41
C PRO A 446 10.56 22.79 -27.56
N VAL A 447 11.83 22.53 -27.24
CA VAL A 447 12.79 21.81 -28.08
C VAL A 447 12.28 20.38 -28.36
N LYS A 448 12.00 20.06 -29.64
CA LYS A 448 11.67 18.71 -30.10
C LYS A 448 12.94 17.84 -30.18
N VAL A 449 12.94 16.71 -29.47
CA VAL A 449 13.78 15.54 -29.79
C VAL A 449 12.97 14.65 -30.73
N ALA A 450 13.52 14.36 -31.92
CA ALA A 450 12.87 13.58 -32.97
C ALA A 450 12.75 12.10 -32.59
N ILE A 451 11.53 11.56 -32.69
CA ILE A 451 11.23 10.13 -32.76
C ILE A 451 10.69 9.92 -34.18
N ASP A 452 11.31 9.02 -34.95
CA ASP A 452 10.91 8.68 -36.32
C ASP A 452 9.41 8.30 -36.40
N GLU A 453 8.71 8.81 -37.42
CA GLU A 453 7.30 8.51 -37.68
C GLU A 453 7.12 7.01 -38.06
N PRO A 454 6.15 6.28 -37.49
CA PRO A 454 5.90 4.88 -37.86
C PRO A 454 5.19 4.79 -39.22
N SER A 455 5.68 3.91 -40.09
CA SER A 455 5.16 3.66 -41.43
C SER A 455 3.69 3.19 -41.44
N GLU A 456 2.90 3.64 -42.42
CA GLU A 456 1.48 3.30 -42.68
C GLU A 456 1.22 1.81 -43.03
N LYS A 457 1.67 0.86 -42.20
CA LYS A 457 1.41 -0.57 -42.43
C LYS A 457 0.03 -0.96 -41.93
N MET A 458 -0.64 -1.82 -42.68
CA MET A 458 -2.01 -2.27 -42.42
C MET A 458 -2.04 -3.72 -41.92
N ILE A 459 -2.57 -3.94 -40.73
CA ILE A 459 -2.50 -5.23 -40.01
C ILE A 459 -3.87 -5.93 -39.96
N LEU A 460 -3.94 -7.20 -40.35
CA LEU A 460 -5.13 -8.04 -40.18
C LEU A 460 -4.97 -8.98 -38.97
N ILE A 461 -5.99 -9.01 -38.10
CA ILE A 461 -6.05 -9.91 -36.94
C ILE A 461 -7.21 -10.89 -37.13
N ALA A 462 -6.90 -12.15 -37.43
CA ALA A 462 -7.85 -13.23 -37.66
C ALA A 462 -7.56 -14.41 -36.73
N LYS A 463 -8.06 -14.31 -35.49
CA LYS A 463 -7.84 -15.27 -34.39
C LYS A 463 -9.16 -15.94 -33.99
N LYS A 464 -9.13 -17.25 -33.75
CA LYS A 464 -10.28 -18.05 -33.25
C LYS A 464 -10.66 -17.69 -31.83
N PHE A 465 -9.67 -17.40 -30.99
CA PHE A 465 -9.88 -17.08 -29.57
C PHE A 465 -10.08 -15.57 -29.37
N LEU A 466 -11.26 -15.19 -28.88
CA LEU A 466 -11.64 -13.80 -28.57
C LEU A 466 -10.64 -13.09 -27.64
N ILE A 467 -10.04 -13.82 -26.70
CA ILE A 467 -9.08 -13.24 -25.75
C ILE A 467 -7.78 -12.81 -26.46
N GLU A 468 -7.22 -13.68 -27.32
CA GLU A 468 -6.00 -13.39 -28.08
C GLU A 468 -6.22 -12.27 -29.07
N LYS A 469 -7.39 -12.28 -29.73
CA LYS A 469 -7.83 -11.22 -30.61
C LYS A 469 -7.85 -9.87 -29.89
N ARG A 470 -8.49 -9.78 -28.71
CA ARG A 470 -8.57 -8.53 -27.92
C ARG A 470 -7.21 -8.05 -27.44
N VAL A 471 -6.34 -8.97 -27.01
CA VAL A 471 -4.98 -8.64 -26.58
C VAL A 471 -4.16 -8.08 -27.74
N LEU A 472 -4.14 -8.76 -28.89
CA LEU A 472 -3.44 -8.31 -30.10
C LEU A 472 -3.97 -6.97 -30.60
N THR A 473 -5.30 -6.80 -30.63
CA THR A 473 -5.94 -5.53 -30.96
C THR A 473 -5.44 -4.40 -30.08
N LYS A 474 -5.43 -4.58 -28.75
CA LYS A 474 -5.02 -3.52 -27.83
C LYS A 474 -3.53 -3.19 -27.93
N VAL A 475 -2.69 -4.21 -28.15
CA VAL A 475 -1.25 -4.01 -28.36
C VAL A 475 -1.01 -3.21 -29.64
N ILE A 476 -1.69 -3.55 -30.73
CA ILE A 476 -1.52 -2.89 -32.03
C ILE A 476 -2.08 -1.45 -32.00
N GLU A 477 -3.21 -1.24 -31.32
CA GLU A 477 -3.81 0.09 -31.09
C GLU A 477 -2.87 0.99 -30.29
N ASN A 478 -2.26 0.49 -29.21
CA ASN A 478 -1.30 1.25 -28.40
C ASN A 478 -0.01 1.59 -29.16
N LEU A 479 0.35 0.81 -30.18
CA LEU A 479 1.51 1.06 -31.03
C LEU A 479 1.20 2.03 -32.20
N GLY A 480 -0.06 2.43 -32.37
CA GLY A 480 -0.48 3.41 -33.37
C GLY A 480 -0.52 2.89 -34.81
N PHE A 481 -0.57 1.57 -35.02
CA PHE A 481 -0.68 0.98 -36.36
C PHE A 481 -2.14 0.80 -36.80
N ASN A 482 -2.39 0.91 -38.10
CA ASN A 482 -3.70 0.66 -38.67
C ASN A 482 -4.00 -0.84 -38.66
N TYR A 483 -5.15 -1.25 -38.10
CA TYR A 483 -5.52 -2.65 -38.01
C TYR A 483 -6.99 -2.93 -38.31
N LYS A 484 -7.29 -4.14 -38.78
CA LYS A 484 -8.63 -4.67 -38.95
C LYS A 484 -8.72 -6.01 -38.25
N THR A 485 -9.85 -6.26 -37.61
CA THR A 485 -10.16 -7.51 -36.92
C THR A 485 -11.20 -8.30 -37.71
N LEU A 486 -10.99 -9.61 -37.84
CA LEU A 486 -11.95 -10.49 -38.52
C LEU A 486 -12.74 -11.30 -37.49
N ASP A 487 -14.06 -11.08 -37.40
CA ASP A 487 -14.95 -11.77 -36.44
C ASP A 487 -15.30 -13.19 -36.86
N ASN A 488 -15.39 -13.44 -38.17
CA ASN A 488 -15.59 -14.78 -38.71
C ASN A 488 -14.36 -15.22 -39.49
N THR A 489 -13.57 -16.13 -38.90
CA THR A 489 -12.34 -16.66 -39.49
C THR A 489 -12.57 -17.45 -40.78
N ASP A 490 -13.79 -17.92 -41.05
CA ASP A 490 -14.12 -18.62 -42.30
C ASP A 490 -14.13 -17.69 -43.53
N LEU A 491 -14.12 -16.37 -43.32
CA LEU A 491 -14.07 -15.35 -44.37
C LEU A 491 -12.65 -14.84 -44.63
N LEU A 492 -11.62 -15.43 -44.02
CA LEU A 492 -10.24 -14.95 -44.08
C LEU A 492 -9.70 -14.84 -45.52
N GLU A 493 -9.93 -15.85 -46.34
CA GLU A 493 -9.46 -15.85 -47.74
C GLU A 493 -10.18 -14.77 -48.58
N ASN A 494 -11.48 -14.54 -48.32
CA ASN A 494 -12.24 -13.50 -49.02
C ASN A 494 -11.79 -12.09 -48.60
N GLU A 495 -11.46 -11.90 -47.32
CA GLU A 495 -10.98 -10.63 -46.79
C GLU A 495 -9.61 -10.27 -47.35
N LEU A 496 -8.67 -11.23 -47.39
CA LEU A 496 -7.35 -11.05 -47.97
C LEU A 496 -7.39 -10.79 -49.48
N ALA A 497 -8.37 -11.34 -50.20
CA ALA A 497 -8.57 -11.05 -51.63
C ALA A 497 -9.16 -9.64 -51.88
N SER A 498 -9.76 -9.02 -50.86
CA SER A 498 -10.50 -7.76 -50.97
C SER A 498 -9.72 -6.52 -50.53
N ALA A 499 -8.67 -6.69 -49.73
CA ALA A 499 -7.89 -5.61 -49.15
C ALA A 499 -6.42 -6.02 -48.97
N ASN A 500 -5.50 -5.06 -49.16
CA ASN A 500 -4.07 -5.30 -48.98
C ASN A 500 -3.68 -5.14 -47.51
N TYR A 501 -3.03 -6.17 -46.97
CA TYR A 501 -2.48 -6.18 -45.61
C TYR A 501 -0.99 -6.50 -45.68
N ASP A 502 -0.21 -5.88 -44.80
CA ASP A 502 1.23 -6.11 -44.69
C ASP A 502 1.54 -7.22 -43.68
N ILE A 503 0.69 -7.35 -42.65
CA ILE A 503 0.88 -8.31 -41.57
C ILE A 503 -0.45 -9.00 -41.25
N LEU A 504 -0.42 -10.33 -41.16
CA LEU A 504 -1.54 -11.16 -40.73
C LEU A 504 -1.21 -11.91 -39.45
N PHE A 505 -1.95 -11.64 -38.38
CA PHE A 505 -1.95 -12.46 -37.16
C PHE A 505 -3.06 -13.51 -37.25
N THR A 506 -2.69 -14.80 -37.32
CA THR A 506 -3.67 -15.88 -37.40
C THR A 506 -3.28 -17.15 -36.63
N ASP A 507 -4.17 -18.13 -36.58
CA ASP A 507 -3.94 -19.44 -35.97
C ASP A 507 -3.44 -20.44 -37.03
N LYS A 508 -2.54 -21.34 -36.63
CA LYS A 508 -1.83 -22.22 -37.58
C LYS A 508 -2.76 -23.10 -38.42
N ASP A 509 -3.88 -23.51 -37.84
CA ASP A 509 -4.89 -24.36 -38.45
C ASP A 509 -5.84 -23.60 -39.39
N LEU A 510 -5.73 -22.27 -39.50
CA LEU A 510 -6.40 -21.44 -40.49
C LEU A 510 -5.54 -21.18 -41.75
N ILE A 511 -4.27 -21.60 -41.74
CA ILE A 511 -3.37 -21.45 -42.89
C ILE A 511 -3.61 -22.59 -43.86
N THR A 512 -4.14 -22.28 -45.04
CA THR A 512 -4.32 -23.21 -46.16
C THR A 512 -3.09 -23.20 -47.09
N ASP A 513 -2.92 -24.25 -47.90
CA ASP A 513 -1.81 -24.33 -48.88
C ASP A 513 -1.84 -23.18 -49.91
N SER A 514 -3.02 -22.59 -50.16
CA SER A 514 -3.21 -21.38 -50.96
C SER A 514 -2.57 -20.15 -50.30
N LEU A 515 -2.86 -19.91 -49.02
CA LEU A 515 -2.30 -18.82 -48.20
C LEU A 515 -0.78 -18.90 -48.02
N SER A 516 -0.21 -20.12 -48.02
CA SER A 516 1.24 -20.31 -47.91
C SER A 516 2.03 -19.94 -49.18
N LYS A 517 1.34 -19.76 -50.31
CA LYS A 517 1.94 -19.51 -51.64
C LYS A 517 1.52 -18.18 -52.27
N SER A 518 0.54 -17.48 -51.71
CA SER A 518 0.05 -16.20 -52.22
C SER A 518 0.58 -15.04 -51.39
N ASP A 519 1.32 -14.16 -52.07
CA ASP A 519 1.91 -12.89 -51.63
C ASP A 519 3.25 -12.94 -50.86
N GLU A 520 4.34 -12.65 -51.59
CA GLU A 520 5.68 -12.38 -51.03
C GLU A 520 5.72 -11.14 -50.12
N ASN A 521 4.66 -10.33 -50.09
CA ASN A 521 4.59 -9.08 -49.31
C ASN A 521 3.80 -9.21 -48.00
N LEU A 522 3.08 -10.30 -47.75
CA LEU A 522 2.26 -10.48 -46.54
C LEU A 522 3.03 -11.27 -45.46
N ALA A 523 3.32 -10.63 -44.33
CA ALA A 523 3.97 -11.28 -43.19
C ALA A 523 2.95 -12.05 -42.34
N ILE A 524 3.00 -13.38 -42.36
CA ILE A 524 2.07 -14.22 -41.57
C ILE A 524 2.71 -14.61 -40.23
N ILE A 525 2.06 -14.23 -39.13
CA ILE A 525 2.50 -14.50 -37.76
C ILE A 525 1.50 -15.42 -37.06
N THR A 526 2.00 -16.56 -36.56
CA THR A 526 1.22 -17.55 -35.81
C THR A 526 1.78 -17.75 -34.40
N SER A 527 0.99 -18.39 -33.53
CA SER A 527 1.34 -18.70 -32.14
C SER A 527 2.48 -19.72 -31.95
N ILE A 528 3.08 -20.24 -33.04
CA ILE A 528 4.10 -21.30 -33.00
C ILE A 528 5.41 -20.87 -33.68
N ASN A 529 5.54 -19.64 -34.18
CA ASN A 529 6.75 -19.21 -34.87
C ASN A 529 7.99 -19.33 -33.95
N SER A 530 9.04 -19.97 -34.47
CA SER A 530 10.31 -20.13 -33.74
C SER A 530 11.02 -18.78 -33.59
N LYS A 531 11.94 -18.67 -32.63
CA LYS A 531 12.70 -17.43 -32.38
C LYS A 531 13.51 -17.00 -33.61
N GLU A 532 13.98 -17.96 -34.41
CA GLU A 532 14.66 -17.71 -35.68
C GLU A 532 13.69 -17.18 -36.77
N GLU A 533 12.48 -17.73 -36.88
CA GLU A 533 11.45 -17.30 -37.84
C GLU A 533 10.95 -15.88 -37.55
N ILE A 534 10.72 -15.55 -36.28
CA ILE A 534 10.33 -14.20 -35.86
C ILE A 534 11.44 -13.19 -36.19
N LYS A 535 12.71 -13.55 -35.97
CA LYS A 535 13.85 -12.71 -36.36
C LYS A 535 13.96 -12.51 -37.87
N ALA A 536 13.65 -13.53 -38.67
CA ALA A 536 13.64 -13.43 -40.13
C ALA A 536 12.52 -12.48 -40.61
N LEU A 537 11.31 -12.59 -40.04
CA LEU A 537 10.18 -11.71 -40.33
C LEU A 537 10.46 -10.25 -39.94
N ILE A 538 11.05 -10.01 -38.76
CA ILE A 538 11.46 -8.68 -38.31
C ILE A 538 12.49 -8.05 -39.27
N ASN A 539 13.41 -8.86 -39.80
CA ASN A 539 14.42 -8.36 -40.73
C ASN A 539 13.86 -8.11 -42.14
N ALA A 540 12.89 -8.90 -42.59
CA ALA A 540 12.28 -8.77 -43.91
C ALA A 540 11.26 -7.61 -44.00
N HIS A 541 10.55 -7.31 -42.91
CA HIS A 541 9.46 -6.33 -42.89
C HIS A 541 9.73 -5.14 -41.96
N ARG A 542 10.99 -4.67 -41.84
CA ARG A 542 11.38 -3.54 -40.96
C ARG A 542 10.54 -2.27 -41.20
N GLY A 543 10.19 -1.60 -40.10
CA GLY A 543 9.36 -0.39 -40.04
C GLY A 543 8.39 -0.53 -38.88
#